data_AF-A0A318UYQ5-F1
#
_entry.id   AF-A0A318UYQ5-F1
#
_cell.length_a   1.000
_cell.length_b   1.000
_cell.length_c   1.000
_cell.angle_alpha   90.00
_cell.angle_beta   90.00
_cell.angle_gamma   90.00
#
_symmetry.space_group_name_H-M   'P 1'
#
loop_
_entity.id
_entity.type
_entity.pdbx_description
1 polymer ?
#
loop_
_entity_poly.entity_id
_entity_poly.type
_entity_poly.pdbx_seq_one_letter_code
_entity_poly.pdbx_strand_id
1 'polypeptide(L)'
;MNLGVFILFFVTCVQNVYCQQVQPGKSYLRFEATELPGSQVKEIGEGKLIKVYTSGGFIRVHTTAAFDEVAHKLSVKGLTKETKVREGIVVYLAANQTFSIDVLDKKTDAILSSYVIKRPKLIPEIKFYHQTKNSENPFYISSLKNDTDELRTSAGEIKLSISDRTDFKNMEVEYALINLKTRRSLRGLGKTDLASLKLIANTDYELRVNYVVQKEGQHMIYIHVEPYWYQSEIIHMILPAIIVALGFLLIIRGLRHKIKSSEKEQQKKEEAAIRLQSLLNPHFTFNALSSIQGLMNTDRIEEANEYLQEFGSLLRKTLAKSQQVFNNLDQELEMMRMYIHLEALRFNFSWDIELSKTLHTSDIVIPTLLLQPLIENAIKHGLSGLGDKGRLLIICREGEKKDTFVIIIKDNGTWLDKKPDSGYGLSLTAERILTINKLKEEQAIVLDFNIQSGTEAILTFHN
;
A
#
# COMPACT_ATOMS: atom_id res chain seq x y z
N MET A 1 -28.14 -73.19 39.57
CA MET A 1 -28.30 -73.92 38.30
C MET A 1 -27.50 -73.18 37.23
N ASN A 2 -26.20 -73.45 37.11
CA ASN A 2 -25.64 -74.48 36.21
C ASN A 2 -26.02 -74.27 34.74
N LEU A 3 -25.11 -73.69 33.96
CA LEU A 3 -24.43 -74.36 32.84
C LEU A 3 -23.45 -73.36 32.16
N GLY A 4 -22.24 -73.22 32.69
CA GLY A 4 -21.25 -72.31 32.07
C GLY A 4 -19.83 -72.37 32.63
N VAL A 5 -19.54 -73.34 33.52
CA VAL A 5 -18.27 -73.42 34.27
C VAL A 5 -17.52 -74.73 33.98
N PHE A 6 -17.88 -75.49 32.94
CA PHE A 6 -17.35 -76.86 32.74
C PHE A 6 -16.38 -77.07 31.56
N ILE A 7 -15.89 -76.02 30.89
CA ILE A 7 -14.84 -76.17 29.85
C ILE A 7 -13.76 -75.11 30.04
N LEU A 8 -13.15 -75.08 31.24
CA LEU A 8 -11.94 -74.30 31.54
C LEU A 8 -10.87 -75.11 32.29
N PHE A 9 -10.96 -76.45 32.28
CA PHE A 9 -10.10 -77.31 33.11
C PHE A 9 -9.50 -78.53 32.37
N PHE A 10 -9.48 -78.53 31.03
CA PHE A 10 -8.99 -79.68 30.25
C PHE A 10 -7.95 -79.32 29.17
N VAL A 11 -7.02 -78.39 29.41
CA VAL A 11 -5.74 -78.32 28.65
C VAL A 11 -4.56 -77.83 29.52
N THR A 12 -4.52 -78.22 30.79
CA THR A 12 -3.34 -78.05 31.66
C THR A 12 -3.07 -79.36 32.36
N CYS A 13 -2.28 -80.22 31.70
CA CYS A 13 -1.39 -81.25 32.24
C CYS A 13 -1.30 -82.46 31.29
N VAL A 14 -0.56 -82.27 30.19
CA VAL A 14 0.52 -83.22 29.90
C VAL A 14 1.79 -82.40 29.98
N GLN A 15 2.45 -82.54 31.12
CA GLN A 15 3.80 -82.08 31.41
C GLN A 15 4.79 -82.67 30.40
N ASN A 16 5.83 -81.87 30.15
CA ASN A 16 7.23 -82.28 30.01
C ASN A 16 7.53 -83.48 29.11
N VAL A 17 7.97 -83.21 27.88
CA VAL A 17 9.17 -83.84 27.32
C VAL A 17 9.84 -82.84 26.35
N TYR A 18 11.09 -82.47 26.67
CA TYR A 18 12.08 -81.68 25.91
C TYR A 18 11.81 -80.21 25.55
N CYS A 19 12.36 -79.34 26.41
CA CYS A 19 13.27 -78.30 25.96
C CYS A 19 14.33 -78.94 25.03
N GLN A 20 14.25 -78.67 23.74
CA GLN A 20 15.38 -78.87 22.84
C GLN A 20 15.55 -77.59 22.02
N GLN A 21 16.63 -76.86 22.34
CA GLN A 21 17.32 -76.06 21.34
C GLN A 21 17.39 -76.90 20.06
N VAL A 22 16.82 -76.41 18.97
CA VAL A 22 17.01 -77.02 17.65
C VAL A 22 18.51 -76.96 17.36
N GLN A 23 19.20 -78.08 17.52
CA GLN A 23 20.55 -78.21 17.00
C GLN A 23 20.51 -78.03 15.48
N PRO A 24 21.50 -77.34 14.90
CA PRO A 24 21.52 -77.00 13.49
C PRO A 24 21.81 -78.25 12.65
N GLY A 25 21.18 -78.35 11.48
CA GLY A 25 21.53 -79.33 10.45
C GLY A 25 20.33 -80.19 10.08
N LYS A 26 19.76 -80.04 8.89
CA LYS A 26 20.43 -80.06 7.59
C LYS A 26 19.66 -79.19 6.59
N SER A 27 20.16 -78.00 6.27
CA SER A 27 19.67 -77.26 5.10
C SER A 27 20.16 -77.98 3.86
N TYR A 28 19.29 -78.65 3.12
CA TYR A 28 19.63 -79.40 1.89
C TYR A 28 20.10 -78.48 0.74
N LEU A 29 19.67 -77.21 0.76
CA LEU A 29 20.05 -76.19 -0.21
C LEU A 29 20.65 -74.98 0.49
N ARG A 30 21.62 -74.33 -0.15
CA ARG A 30 22.21 -73.04 0.23
C ARG A 30 21.98 -72.04 -0.90
N PHE A 31 21.55 -70.84 -0.56
CA PHE A 31 21.24 -69.80 -1.53
C PHE A 31 22.26 -68.67 -1.44
N GLU A 32 22.81 -68.28 -2.59
CA GLU A 32 23.75 -67.16 -2.68
C GLU A 32 23.22 -66.12 -3.66
N ALA A 33 23.26 -64.86 -3.24
CA ALA A 33 23.08 -63.74 -4.15
C ALA A 33 24.26 -63.70 -5.12
N THR A 34 23.98 -63.52 -6.40
CA THR A 34 25.03 -63.33 -7.41
C THR A 34 25.75 -61.99 -7.18
N GLU A 35 27.01 -61.84 -7.61
CA GLU A 35 27.98 -60.75 -7.29
C GLU A 35 27.59 -59.29 -7.69
N LEU A 36 26.31 -58.95 -7.82
CA LEU A 36 25.85 -57.57 -7.96
C LEU A 36 25.86 -56.86 -6.60
N PRO A 37 26.54 -55.69 -6.46
CA PRO A 37 26.61 -54.93 -5.22
C PRO A 37 25.20 -54.66 -4.63
N GLY A 38 24.99 -55.00 -3.35
CA GLY A 38 23.72 -54.79 -2.65
C GLY A 38 22.69 -55.92 -2.77
N SER A 39 22.99 -56.99 -3.51
CA SER A 39 22.15 -58.19 -3.56
C SER A 39 22.24 -58.97 -2.24
N GLN A 40 21.09 -59.27 -1.64
CA GLN A 40 21.00 -59.95 -0.34
C GLN A 40 19.99 -61.09 -0.43
N VAL A 41 20.28 -62.16 0.32
CA VAL A 41 19.37 -63.30 0.52
C VAL A 41 19.07 -63.43 1.99
N LYS A 42 17.79 -63.61 2.33
CA LYS A 42 17.33 -63.84 3.70
C LYS A 42 16.49 -65.10 3.75
N GLU A 43 16.86 -66.01 4.65
CA GLU A 43 16.16 -67.27 4.87
C GLU A 43 15.36 -67.22 6.17
N ILE A 44 14.10 -67.62 6.13
CA ILE A 44 13.21 -67.72 7.29
C ILE A 44 12.63 -69.13 7.30
N GLY A 45 13.01 -69.95 8.29
CA GLY A 45 12.57 -71.33 8.44
C GLY A 45 11.37 -71.48 9.38
N GLU A 46 10.32 -72.18 8.92
CA GLU A 46 9.16 -72.60 9.69
C GLU A 46 8.96 -74.12 9.50
N GLY A 47 9.67 -74.93 10.29
CA GLY A 47 9.60 -76.40 10.19
C GLY A 47 10.15 -76.92 8.86
N LYS A 48 9.32 -77.63 8.07
CA LYS A 48 9.70 -78.17 6.74
C LYS A 48 9.64 -77.13 5.61
N LEU A 49 9.11 -75.94 5.86
CA LEU A 49 8.98 -74.86 4.89
C LEU A 49 10.05 -73.79 5.15
N ILE A 50 10.83 -73.45 4.13
CA ILE A 50 11.87 -72.42 4.20
C ILE A 50 11.52 -71.33 3.18
N LYS A 51 11.25 -70.11 3.65
CA LYS A 51 10.99 -68.96 2.80
C LYS A 51 12.31 -68.23 2.54
N VAL A 52 12.67 -68.04 1.29
CA VAL A 52 13.91 -67.37 0.87
C VAL A 52 13.53 -66.08 0.15
N TYR A 53 14.01 -64.94 0.64
CA TYR A 53 13.77 -63.64 0.02
C TYR A 53 15.06 -63.14 -0.63
N THR A 54 14.98 -62.69 -1.89
CA THR A 54 16.11 -62.12 -2.62
C THR A 54 15.81 -60.69 -3.06
N SER A 55 16.77 -59.77 -2.89
CA SER A 55 16.68 -58.42 -3.47
C SER A 55 17.12 -58.39 -4.94
N GLY A 56 18.08 -59.21 -5.32
CA GLY A 56 18.59 -59.32 -6.70
C GLY A 56 17.77 -60.28 -7.58
N GLY A 57 17.86 -60.09 -8.90
CA GLY A 57 17.17 -60.93 -9.88
C GLY A 57 17.77 -62.33 -10.06
N PHE A 58 19.09 -62.49 -9.87
CA PHE A 58 19.77 -63.78 -10.02
C PHE A 58 20.12 -64.39 -8.66
N ILE A 59 19.68 -65.62 -8.43
CA ILE A 59 19.99 -66.41 -7.24
C ILE A 59 20.70 -67.70 -7.64
N ARG A 60 21.81 -68.02 -6.97
CA ARG A 60 22.55 -69.28 -7.14
C ARG A 60 22.15 -70.24 -6.04
N VAL A 61 21.72 -71.44 -6.42
CA VAL A 61 21.29 -72.50 -5.51
C VAL A 61 22.34 -73.60 -5.50
N HIS A 62 22.95 -73.84 -4.35
CA HIS A 62 23.92 -74.90 -4.11
C HIS A 62 23.27 -76.05 -3.32
N THR A 63 23.64 -77.28 -3.64
CA THR A 63 23.38 -78.42 -2.75
C THR A 63 24.39 -78.41 -1.62
N THR A 64 23.96 -78.78 -0.41
CA THR A 64 24.87 -78.93 0.73
C THR A 64 25.28 -80.39 0.89
N ALA A 65 26.29 -80.68 1.72
CA ALA A 65 26.71 -82.04 2.05
C ALA A 65 25.55 -82.94 2.54
N ALA A 66 24.55 -82.34 3.19
CA ALA A 66 23.34 -83.03 3.63
C ALA A 66 22.45 -83.57 2.51
N PHE A 67 22.48 -82.93 1.33
CA PHE A 67 21.79 -83.39 0.14
C PHE A 67 22.52 -84.57 -0.51
N ASP A 68 23.85 -84.58 -0.46
CA ASP A 68 24.69 -85.59 -1.12
C ASP A 68 24.83 -86.90 -0.31
N GLU A 69 24.55 -86.88 0.99
CA GLU A 69 24.64 -88.05 1.88
C GLU A 69 23.55 -89.12 1.65
N VAL A 70 22.40 -88.77 1.07
CA VAL A 70 21.27 -89.68 0.83
C VAL A 70 20.73 -89.44 -0.59
N ALA A 71 20.17 -90.48 -1.21
CA ALA A 71 19.56 -90.32 -2.53
C ALA A 71 18.30 -89.44 -2.45
N HIS A 72 18.45 -88.14 -2.68
CA HIS A 72 17.37 -87.15 -2.71
C HIS A 72 17.04 -86.76 -4.16
N LYS A 73 15.81 -86.28 -4.39
CA LYS A 73 15.35 -85.73 -5.68
C LYS A 73 14.87 -84.30 -5.49
N LEU A 74 15.21 -83.40 -6.42
CA LEU A 74 14.68 -82.04 -6.46
C LEU A 74 13.47 -81.98 -7.40
N SER A 75 12.42 -81.31 -6.95
CA SER A 75 11.27 -80.93 -7.78
C SER A 75 11.16 -79.42 -7.79
N VAL A 76 11.41 -78.81 -8.96
CA VAL A 76 11.28 -77.37 -9.15
C VAL A 76 9.93 -77.07 -9.75
N LYS A 77 9.13 -76.24 -9.10
CA LYS A 77 7.81 -75.80 -9.58
C LYS A 77 7.87 -74.31 -9.94
N GLY A 78 7.36 -73.98 -11.13
CA GLY A 78 7.25 -72.59 -11.60
C GLY A 78 8.40 -72.09 -12.47
N LEU A 79 9.26 -72.97 -13.01
CA LEU A 79 10.32 -72.62 -13.96
C LEU A 79 10.18 -73.40 -15.27
N THR A 80 10.42 -72.73 -16.40
CA THR A 80 10.13 -73.21 -17.77
C THR A 80 11.21 -74.09 -18.41
N LYS A 81 12.21 -74.60 -17.69
CA LYS A 81 13.15 -75.60 -18.24
C LYS A 81 13.76 -76.52 -17.17
N GLU A 82 13.65 -77.83 -17.39
CA GLU A 82 14.36 -78.87 -16.63
C GLU A 82 15.87 -78.67 -16.75
N THR A 83 16.59 -78.61 -15.62
CA THR A 83 18.05 -78.47 -15.62
C THR A 83 18.68 -79.53 -14.72
N LYS A 84 19.68 -80.25 -15.24
CA LYS A 84 20.43 -81.30 -14.52
C LYS A 84 21.26 -80.68 -13.38
N VAL A 85 21.11 -81.27 -12.20
CA VAL A 85 21.67 -80.81 -10.92
C VAL A 85 22.95 -81.58 -10.64
N ARG A 86 24.10 -81.01 -10.99
CA ARG A 86 25.40 -81.44 -10.42
C ARG A 86 26.34 -80.27 -10.05
N GLU A 87 26.13 -79.05 -10.55
CA GLU A 87 27.02 -77.90 -10.25
C GLU A 87 26.27 -76.59 -9.88
N GLY A 88 25.13 -76.72 -9.22
CA GLY A 88 24.30 -75.59 -8.77
C GLY A 88 23.37 -75.04 -9.86
N ILE A 89 22.26 -74.43 -9.44
CA ILE A 89 21.23 -73.88 -10.33
C ILE A 89 21.29 -72.35 -10.23
N VAL A 90 21.48 -71.66 -11.35
CA VAL A 90 21.30 -70.21 -11.42
C VAL A 90 19.89 -69.92 -11.93
N VAL A 91 19.10 -69.23 -11.12
CA VAL A 91 17.71 -68.91 -11.44
C VAL A 91 17.55 -67.40 -11.52
N TYR A 92 16.89 -66.92 -12.57
CA TYR A 92 16.44 -65.54 -12.66
C TYR A 92 14.98 -65.43 -12.19
N LEU A 93 14.70 -64.46 -11.32
CA LEU A 93 13.37 -64.09 -10.85
C LEU A 93 13.08 -62.64 -11.25
N ALA A 94 11.97 -62.40 -11.93
CA ALA A 94 11.43 -61.05 -12.06
C ALA A 94 10.82 -60.58 -10.71
N ALA A 95 10.61 -59.27 -10.57
CA ALA A 95 9.96 -58.71 -9.38
C ALA A 95 8.55 -59.33 -9.19
N ASN A 96 8.18 -59.58 -7.93
CA ASN A 96 6.98 -60.28 -7.47
C ASN A 96 6.81 -61.73 -7.94
N GLN A 97 7.80 -62.33 -8.61
CA GLN A 97 7.76 -63.76 -8.90
C GLN A 97 8.14 -64.60 -7.69
N THR A 98 7.52 -65.77 -7.61
CA THR A 98 7.81 -66.80 -6.62
C THR A 98 8.06 -68.10 -7.37
N PHE A 99 9.07 -68.86 -6.95
CA PHE A 99 9.23 -70.25 -7.38
C PHE A 99 9.51 -71.13 -6.16
N SER A 100 9.23 -72.43 -6.27
CA SER A 100 9.48 -73.35 -5.18
C SER A 100 10.35 -74.53 -5.59
N ILE A 101 11.21 -74.95 -4.67
CA ILE A 101 12.03 -76.15 -4.79
C ILE A 101 11.66 -77.09 -3.65
N ASP A 102 11.10 -78.24 -3.98
CA ASP A 102 10.81 -79.30 -3.02
C ASP A 102 11.97 -80.33 -3.06
N VAL A 103 12.51 -80.65 -1.89
CA VAL A 103 13.48 -81.74 -1.68
C VAL A 103 12.69 -82.97 -1.24
N LEU A 104 12.78 -84.04 -2.03
CA LEU A 104 12.05 -85.28 -1.86
C LEU A 104 13.01 -86.43 -1.53
N ASP A 105 12.56 -87.36 -0.70
CA ASP A 105 13.24 -88.66 -0.51
C ASP A 105 13.02 -89.53 -1.76
N LYS A 106 14.09 -90.05 -2.38
CA LYS A 106 14.00 -90.83 -3.64
C LYS A 106 13.28 -92.18 -3.48
N LYS A 107 13.19 -92.74 -2.26
CA LYS A 107 12.56 -94.04 -2.02
C LYS A 107 11.07 -93.93 -1.70
N THR A 108 10.64 -92.83 -1.09
CA THR A 108 9.27 -92.66 -0.58
C THR A 108 8.50 -91.52 -1.23
N ASP A 109 9.17 -90.69 -2.04
CA ASP A 109 8.63 -89.43 -2.60
C ASP A 109 8.06 -88.48 -1.53
N ALA A 110 8.46 -88.65 -0.25
CA ALA A 110 8.04 -87.78 0.83
C ALA A 110 8.80 -86.45 0.78
N ILE A 111 8.09 -85.33 0.98
CA ILE A 111 8.69 -84.00 1.06
C ILE A 111 9.48 -83.87 2.37
N LEU A 112 10.79 -83.71 2.24
CA LEU A 112 11.73 -83.50 3.34
C LEU A 112 11.82 -82.01 3.70
N SER A 113 11.89 -81.14 2.69
CA SER A 113 11.86 -79.69 2.86
C SER A 113 11.35 -79.00 1.60
N SER A 114 10.52 -77.98 1.74
CA SER A 114 10.06 -77.12 0.65
C SER A 114 10.65 -75.73 0.80
N TYR A 115 11.33 -75.25 -0.23
CA TYR A 115 11.90 -73.91 -0.29
C TYR A 115 11.02 -73.06 -1.20
N VAL A 116 10.50 -71.94 -0.68
CA VAL A 116 9.72 -70.98 -1.46
C VAL A 116 10.55 -69.70 -1.59
N ILE A 117 11.06 -69.45 -2.78
CA ILE A 117 11.92 -68.31 -3.07
C ILE A 117 11.06 -67.18 -3.66
N LYS A 118 11.14 -65.99 -3.08
CA LYS A 118 10.37 -64.80 -3.47
C LYS A 118 11.29 -63.62 -3.73
N ARG A 119 11.06 -62.90 -4.83
CA ARG A 119 11.66 -61.57 -5.09
C ARG A 119 10.58 -60.50 -4.93
N PRO A 120 10.43 -59.85 -3.76
CA PRO A 120 9.46 -58.77 -3.62
C PRO A 120 9.84 -57.55 -4.48
N LYS A 121 8.85 -56.83 -5.02
CA LYS A 121 9.04 -55.48 -5.61
C LYS A 121 9.37 -54.50 -4.49
N LEU A 122 10.58 -53.96 -4.50
CA LEU A 122 11.05 -53.00 -3.49
C LEU A 122 10.91 -51.59 -4.03
N ILE A 123 10.12 -50.77 -3.33
CA ILE A 123 9.97 -49.33 -3.60
C ILE A 123 10.66 -48.56 -2.47
N PRO A 124 11.53 -47.58 -2.75
CA PRO A 124 12.17 -46.77 -1.73
C PRO A 124 11.18 -45.78 -1.10
N GLU A 125 11.14 -45.74 0.23
CA GLU A 125 10.40 -44.70 0.95
C GLU A 125 11.32 -43.49 1.16
N ILE A 126 10.88 -42.33 0.68
CA ILE A 126 11.65 -41.10 0.63
C ILE A 126 11.07 -40.09 1.61
N LYS A 127 11.95 -39.50 2.39
CA LYS A 127 11.67 -38.44 3.36
C LYS A 127 12.24 -37.11 2.86
N PHE A 128 11.41 -36.08 2.88
CA PHE A 128 11.78 -34.75 2.43
C PHE A 128 11.97 -33.80 3.61
N TYR A 129 13.06 -33.04 3.59
CA TYR A 129 13.43 -32.08 4.63
C TYR A 129 13.70 -30.71 4.03
N HIS A 130 13.27 -29.65 4.72
CA HIS A 130 13.67 -28.29 4.37
C HIS A 130 15.07 -28.02 4.92
N GLN A 131 16.03 -27.72 4.03
CA GLN A 131 17.42 -27.47 4.43
C GLN A 131 17.55 -26.21 5.31
N THR A 132 16.64 -25.25 5.15
CA THR A 132 16.66 -23.96 5.86
C THR A 132 16.20 -24.04 7.32
N LYS A 133 15.57 -25.14 7.76
CA LYS A 133 14.97 -25.24 9.11
C LYS A 133 15.66 -26.21 10.07
N ASN A 134 16.76 -26.86 9.67
CA ASN A 134 17.49 -27.86 10.46
C ASN A 134 16.56 -28.78 11.28
N SER A 135 15.46 -29.21 10.66
CA SER A 135 14.40 -29.97 11.32
C SER A 135 14.71 -31.45 11.19
N GLU A 136 14.76 -32.16 12.32
CA GLU A 136 14.92 -33.62 12.35
C GLU A 136 13.68 -34.37 11.81
N ASN A 137 12.55 -33.67 11.67
CA ASN A 137 11.31 -34.25 11.19
C ASN A 137 11.10 -33.98 9.68
N PRO A 138 10.79 -35.01 8.88
CA PRO A 138 10.46 -34.82 7.48
C PRO A 138 9.12 -34.10 7.34
N PHE A 139 9.02 -33.15 6.40
CA PHE A 139 7.77 -32.47 6.10
C PHE A 139 6.87 -33.30 5.17
N TYR A 140 7.45 -34.27 4.48
CA TYR A 140 6.72 -35.20 3.61
C TYR A 140 7.41 -36.57 3.60
N ILE A 141 6.59 -37.62 3.61
CA ILE A 141 7.02 -39.02 3.49
C ILE A 141 6.21 -39.63 2.35
N SER A 142 6.90 -40.23 1.39
CA SER A 142 6.26 -40.90 0.25
C SER A 142 5.41 -42.08 0.69
N SER A 143 4.26 -42.28 0.04
CA SER A 143 3.37 -43.40 0.34
C SER A 143 3.86 -44.69 -0.31
N LEU A 144 4.07 -45.73 0.49
CA LEU A 144 4.40 -47.09 0.01
C LEU A 144 3.22 -47.80 -0.70
N LYS A 145 2.02 -47.20 -0.73
CA LYS A 145 0.81 -47.81 -1.31
C LYS A 145 0.64 -47.59 -2.80
N ASN A 146 1.17 -46.49 -3.34
CA ASN A 146 1.03 -46.11 -4.74
C ASN A 146 2.41 -45.97 -5.39
N ASP A 147 2.52 -46.29 -6.68
CA ASP A 147 3.77 -46.08 -7.44
C ASP A 147 4.00 -44.58 -7.77
N THR A 148 3.01 -43.71 -7.52
CA THR A 148 3.03 -42.27 -7.80
C THR A 148 2.52 -41.44 -6.61
N ASP A 149 3.26 -40.38 -6.28
CA ASP A 149 2.93 -39.41 -5.24
C ASP A 149 2.98 -37.97 -5.76
N GLU A 150 2.21 -37.07 -5.12
CA GLU A 150 2.25 -35.64 -5.39
C GLU A 150 2.71 -34.86 -4.16
N LEU A 151 3.62 -33.91 -4.37
CA LEU A 151 4.17 -33.02 -3.36
C LEU A 151 4.03 -31.56 -3.80
N ARG A 152 3.45 -30.72 -2.95
CA ARG A 152 3.41 -29.26 -3.13
C ARG A 152 4.38 -28.60 -2.16
N THR A 153 5.25 -27.73 -2.66
CA THR A 153 6.26 -27.07 -1.82
C THR A 153 6.61 -25.68 -2.34
N SER A 154 7.26 -24.88 -1.50
CA SER A 154 7.79 -23.57 -1.89
C SER A 154 9.19 -23.70 -2.49
N ALA A 155 9.59 -22.71 -3.30
CA ALA A 155 10.92 -22.69 -3.89
C ALA A 155 12.02 -22.63 -2.82
N GLY A 156 13.09 -23.40 -3.02
CA GLY A 156 14.19 -23.51 -2.06
C GLY A 156 15.02 -24.77 -2.24
N GLU A 157 15.95 -24.99 -1.31
CA GLU A 157 16.73 -26.22 -1.25
C GLU A 157 16.04 -27.24 -0.33
N ILE A 158 15.80 -28.44 -0.87
CA ILE A 158 15.27 -29.58 -0.13
C ILE A 158 16.35 -30.66 -0.01
N LYS A 159 16.42 -31.32 1.15
CA LYS A 159 17.25 -32.50 1.37
C LYS A 159 16.37 -33.75 1.30
N LEU A 160 16.86 -34.78 0.63
CA LEU A 160 16.20 -36.08 0.56
C LEU A 160 16.94 -37.10 1.44
N SER A 161 16.20 -37.95 2.14
CA SER A 161 16.73 -39.11 2.86
C SER A 161 15.86 -40.33 2.60
N ILE A 162 16.45 -41.51 2.71
CA ILE A 162 15.80 -42.80 2.47
C ILE A 162 15.58 -43.50 3.81
N SER A 163 14.39 -44.04 4.03
CA SER A 163 14.13 -44.86 5.23
C SER A 163 14.89 -46.17 5.19
N ASP A 164 15.60 -46.48 6.28
CA ASP A 164 16.20 -47.80 6.47
C ASP A 164 15.11 -48.87 6.53
N ARG A 165 15.30 -49.95 5.76
CA ARG A 165 14.38 -51.09 5.77
C ARG A 165 14.84 -52.19 6.72
N THR A 166 13.88 -52.95 7.24
CA THR A 166 14.12 -54.09 8.14
C THR A 166 14.31 -55.42 7.38
N ASP A 167 13.86 -55.49 6.13
CA ASP A 167 13.96 -56.66 5.25
C ASP A 167 15.34 -56.77 4.59
N PHE A 168 15.83 -55.68 3.99
CA PHE A 168 17.13 -55.58 3.33
C PHE A 168 17.87 -54.29 3.76
N LYS A 169 19.12 -54.41 4.24
CA LYS A 169 19.90 -53.28 4.75
C LYS A 169 20.88 -52.74 3.72
N ASN A 170 21.34 -51.49 3.86
CA ASN A 170 22.43 -50.90 3.06
C ASN A 170 22.22 -50.93 1.53
N MET A 171 20.97 -50.84 1.07
CA MET A 171 20.67 -50.78 -0.36
C MET A 171 21.00 -49.40 -0.91
N GLU A 172 21.60 -49.34 -2.09
CA GLU A 172 21.86 -48.09 -2.82
C GLU A 172 20.66 -47.71 -3.68
N VAL A 173 20.40 -46.41 -3.75
CA VAL A 173 19.30 -45.79 -4.48
C VAL A 173 19.86 -44.83 -5.53
N GLU A 174 19.29 -44.90 -6.73
CA GLU A 174 19.49 -43.94 -7.81
C GLU A 174 18.26 -43.03 -7.88
N TYR A 175 18.48 -41.73 -8.05
CA TYR A 175 17.40 -40.77 -8.26
C TYR A 175 17.66 -39.88 -9.47
N ALA A 176 16.57 -39.46 -10.12
CA ALA A 176 16.58 -38.51 -11.22
C ALA A 176 15.48 -37.46 -11.01
N LEU A 177 15.87 -36.20 -10.86
CA LEU A 177 14.96 -35.05 -10.82
C LEU A 177 14.90 -34.42 -12.22
N ILE A 178 13.72 -34.44 -12.83
CA ILE A 178 13.47 -33.91 -14.17
C ILE A 178 12.65 -32.64 -14.05
N ASN A 179 13.15 -31.53 -14.58
CA ASN A 179 12.39 -30.30 -14.71
C ASN A 179 11.45 -30.40 -15.91
N LEU A 180 10.14 -30.39 -15.70
CA LEU A 180 9.16 -30.64 -16.77
C LEU A 180 9.08 -29.50 -17.79
N LYS A 181 9.44 -28.27 -17.39
CA LYS A 181 9.44 -27.07 -18.26
C LYS A 181 10.67 -27.02 -19.19
N THR A 182 11.85 -27.33 -18.66
CA THR A 182 13.13 -27.24 -19.40
C THR A 182 13.64 -28.59 -19.92
N ARG A 183 13.02 -29.70 -19.49
CA ARG A 183 13.43 -31.08 -19.76
C ARG A 183 14.85 -31.45 -19.30
N ARG A 184 15.49 -30.60 -18.48
CA ARG A 184 16.79 -30.91 -17.87
C ARG A 184 16.61 -31.92 -16.73
N SER A 185 17.53 -32.87 -16.63
CA SER A 185 17.53 -33.88 -15.56
C SER A 185 18.79 -33.78 -14.70
N LEU A 186 18.63 -33.78 -13.39
CA LEU A 186 19.70 -33.98 -12.40
C LEU A 186 19.64 -35.43 -11.92
N ARG A 187 20.77 -36.14 -11.87
CA ARG A 187 20.84 -37.52 -11.38
C ARG A 187 21.83 -37.64 -10.24
N GLY A 188 21.60 -38.57 -9.32
CA GLY A 188 22.52 -38.87 -8.24
C GLY A 188 22.34 -40.28 -7.68
N LEU A 189 23.31 -40.71 -6.87
CA LEU A 189 23.33 -42.00 -6.19
C LEU A 189 23.58 -41.77 -4.70
N GLY A 190 22.96 -42.59 -3.83
CA GLY A 190 23.24 -42.55 -2.41
C GLY A 190 22.62 -43.72 -1.64
N LYS A 191 22.88 -43.76 -0.33
CA LYS A 191 22.42 -44.85 0.57
C LYS A 191 21.31 -44.38 1.49
N THR A 192 21.62 -43.41 2.36
CA THR A 192 20.72 -42.90 3.39
C THR A 192 20.48 -41.40 3.26
N ASP A 193 21.53 -40.63 2.98
CA ASP A 193 21.46 -39.20 2.67
C ASP A 193 21.77 -38.94 1.20
N LEU A 194 20.90 -38.18 0.54
CA LEU A 194 21.04 -37.79 -0.86
C LEU A 194 21.44 -36.30 -0.95
N ALA A 195 21.95 -35.89 -2.11
CA ALA A 195 22.35 -34.50 -2.33
C ALA A 195 21.14 -33.56 -2.28
N SER A 196 21.37 -32.32 -1.83
CA SER A 196 20.32 -31.30 -1.83
C SER A 196 19.86 -30.98 -3.25
N LEU A 197 18.54 -30.83 -3.40
CA LEU A 197 17.90 -30.46 -4.66
C LEU A 197 17.44 -29.01 -4.56
N LYS A 198 17.88 -28.20 -5.54
CA LYS A 198 17.46 -26.81 -5.66
C LYS A 198 16.23 -26.70 -6.55
N LEU A 199 15.11 -26.32 -5.94
CA LEU A 199 13.83 -26.15 -6.62
C LEU A 199 13.60 -24.67 -6.97
N ILE A 200 13.24 -24.42 -8.23
CA ILE A 200 12.92 -23.09 -8.75
C ILE A 200 11.40 -22.87 -8.66
N ALA A 201 10.98 -21.67 -8.25
CA ALA A 201 9.57 -21.28 -8.19
C ALA A 201 8.85 -21.44 -9.52
N ASN A 202 7.52 -21.65 -9.47
CA ASN A 202 6.65 -21.75 -10.64
C ASN A 202 7.11 -22.82 -11.65
N THR A 203 7.53 -23.98 -11.15
CA THR A 203 8.10 -25.05 -11.96
C THR A 203 7.67 -26.41 -11.43
N ASP A 204 7.27 -27.29 -12.34
CA ASP A 204 6.96 -28.67 -12.02
C ASP A 204 8.18 -29.56 -12.22
N TYR A 205 8.41 -30.45 -11.26
CA TYR A 205 9.46 -31.46 -11.33
C TYR A 205 8.88 -32.86 -11.20
N GLU A 206 9.54 -33.81 -11.85
CA GLU A 206 9.28 -35.23 -11.72
C GLU A 206 10.52 -35.89 -11.09
N LEU A 207 10.38 -36.39 -9.87
CA LEU A 207 11.43 -37.10 -9.16
C LEU A 207 11.20 -38.61 -9.31
N ARG A 208 12.14 -39.29 -9.96
CA ARG A 208 12.15 -40.75 -10.13
C ARG A 208 13.19 -41.34 -9.20
N VAL A 209 12.83 -42.37 -8.45
CA VAL A 209 13.74 -43.00 -7.48
C VAL A 209 13.60 -44.51 -7.53
N ASN A 210 14.71 -45.23 -7.59
CA ASN A 210 14.72 -46.70 -7.62
C ASN A 210 15.96 -47.25 -6.91
N TYR A 211 15.87 -48.47 -6.38
CA TYR A 211 17.06 -49.17 -5.92
C TYR A 211 17.96 -49.56 -7.10
N VAL A 212 19.28 -49.49 -6.92
CA VAL A 212 20.25 -49.86 -7.98
C VAL A 212 20.10 -51.34 -8.37
N VAL A 213 19.78 -52.19 -7.40
CA VAL A 213 19.58 -53.64 -7.56
C VAL A 213 18.20 -54.03 -8.15
N GLN A 214 17.23 -53.10 -8.16
CA GLN A 214 15.89 -53.31 -8.69
C GLN A 214 15.40 -52.06 -9.43
N LYS A 215 15.79 -51.91 -10.69
CA LYS A 215 15.36 -50.78 -11.54
C LYS A 215 13.85 -50.81 -11.83
N GLU A 216 13.22 -51.98 -11.70
CA GLU A 216 11.79 -52.18 -11.92
C GLU A 216 10.91 -51.61 -10.78
N GLY A 217 11.49 -51.37 -9.60
CA GLY A 217 10.82 -50.79 -8.42
C GLY A 217 10.87 -49.26 -8.38
N GLN A 218 10.56 -48.60 -9.50
CA GLN A 218 10.64 -47.15 -9.60
C GLN A 218 9.47 -46.46 -8.90
N HIS A 219 9.77 -45.52 -8.01
CA HIS A 219 8.83 -44.58 -7.39
C HIS A 219 8.85 -43.24 -8.14
N MET A 220 7.68 -42.67 -8.42
CA MET A 220 7.55 -41.39 -9.11
C MET A 220 6.87 -40.36 -8.21
N ILE A 221 7.52 -39.21 -7.99
CA ILE A 221 6.97 -38.11 -7.18
C ILE A 221 6.88 -36.85 -8.04
N TYR A 222 5.68 -36.33 -8.22
CA TYR A 222 5.45 -35.04 -8.87
C TYR A 222 5.56 -33.91 -7.86
N ILE A 223 6.51 -33.01 -8.06
CA ILE A 223 6.77 -31.87 -7.16
C ILE A 223 6.29 -30.59 -7.86
N HIS A 224 5.22 -30.00 -7.34
CA HIS A 224 4.69 -28.71 -7.78
C HIS A 224 5.26 -27.60 -6.89
N VAL A 225 6.05 -26.72 -7.48
CA VAL A 225 6.69 -25.61 -6.74
C VAL A 225 5.89 -24.32 -6.95
N GLU A 226 5.34 -23.78 -5.87
CA GLU A 226 4.48 -22.60 -5.92
C GLU A 226 5.23 -21.37 -6.47
N PRO A 227 4.56 -20.53 -7.28
CA PRO A 227 5.13 -19.28 -7.76
C PRO A 227 5.35 -18.29 -6.60
N TYR A 228 6.34 -17.41 -6.73
CA TYR A 228 6.45 -16.28 -5.81
C TYR A 228 5.26 -15.33 -6.00
N TRP A 229 4.93 -14.57 -4.95
CA TRP A 229 3.82 -13.60 -4.97
C TRP A 229 3.89 -12.64 -6.18
N TYR A 230 5.08 -12.17 -6.55
CA TYR A 230 5.32 -11.25 -7.69
C TYR A 230 5.22 -11.89 -9.08
N GLN A 231 5.17 -13.22 -9.17
CA GLN A 231 5.01 -13.96 -10.43
C GLN A 231 3.55 -14.31 -10.70
N SER A 232 2.62 -13.83 -9.87
CA SER A 232 1.18 -14.03 -10.07
C SER A 232 0.67 -13.14 -11.20
N GLU A 233 -0.18 -13.70 -12.06
CA GLU A 233 -0.90 -12.98 -13.12
C GLU A 233 -1.69 -11.77 -12.58
N ILE A 234 -2.14 -11.85 -11.33
CA ILE A 234 -2.86 -10.77 -10.65
C ILE A 234 -1.96 -9.53 -10.52
N ILE A 235 -0.67 -9.71 -10.20
CA ILE A 235 0.25 -8.58 -9.99
C ILE A 235 0.60 -7.90 -11.32
N HIS A 236 0.69 -8.66 -12.41
CA HIS A 236 0.85 -8.11 -13.75
C HIS A 236 -0.34 -7.26 -14.19
N MET A 237 -1.56 -7.52 -13.68
CA MET A 237 -2.74 -6.67 -13.94
C MET A 237 -2.81 -5.45 -13.00
N ILE A 238 -2.44 -5.60 -11.73
CA ILE A 238 -2.54 -4.53 -10.74
C ILE A 238 -1.54 -3.39 -11.00
N LEU A 239 -0.28 -3.72 -11.33
CA LEU A 239 0.75 -2.71 -11.54
C LEU A 239 0.39 -1.66 -12.63
N PRO A 240 -0.04 -2.04 -13.85
CA PRO A 240 -0.46 -1.06 -14.85
C PRO A 240 -1.73 -0.31 -14.44
N ALA A 241 -2.68 -0.95 -13.74
CA ALA A 241 -3.88 -0.27 -13.24
C ALA A 241 -3.53 0.85 -12.25
N ILE A 242 -2.55 0.62 -11.35
CA ILE A 242 -2.05 1.64 -10.43
C ILE A 242 -1.40 2.81 -11.20
N ILE A 243 -0.61 2.51 -12.23
CA ILE A 243 0.05 3.53 -13.05
C ILE A 243 -0.99 4.41 -13.76
N VAL A 244 -2.03 3.80 -14.36
CA VAL A 244 -3.13 4.52 -15.02
C VAL A 244 -3.90 5.38 -14.01
N ALA A 245 -4.22 4.83 -12.84
CA ALA A 245 -4.91 5.58 -11.79
C ALA A 245 -4.08 6.79 -11.30
N LEU A 246 -2.77 6.63 -11.14
CA LEU A 246 -1.87 7.72 -10.76
C LEU A 246 -1.81 8.80 -11.84
N GLY A 247 -1.69 8.41 -13.11
CA GLY A 247 -1.73 9.34 -14.24
C GLY A 247 -3.04 10.14 -14.29
N PHE A 248 -4.18 9.46 -14.10
CA PHE A 248 -5.49 10.09 -14.06
C PHE A 248 -5.62 11.10 -12.90
N LEU A 249 -5.11 10.75 -11.71
CA LEU A 249 -5.08 11.66 -10.55
C LEU A 249 -4.24 12.91 -10.82
N LEU A 250 -3.11 12.79 -11.51
CA LEU A 250 -2.28 13.94 -11.88
C LEU A 250 -2.98 14.86 -12.89
N ILE A 251 -3.68 14.30 -13.88
CA ILE A 251 -4.48 15.05 -14.85
C ILE A 251 -5.58 15.85 -14.14
N ILE A 252 -6.35 15.20 -13.25
CA ILE A 252 -7.41 15.87 -12.48
C ILE A 252 -6.83 17.01 -11.63
N ARG A 253 -5.69 16.79 -10.98
CA ARG A 253 -5.01 17.84 -10.20
C ARG A 253 -4.61 19.03 -11.07
N GLY A 254 -4.05 18.78 -12.26
CA GLY A 254 -3.69 19.83 -13.22
C GLY A 254 -4.90 20.65 -13.67
N LEU A 255 -6.00 19.99 -14.05
CA LEU A 255 -7.23 20.66 -14.46
C LEU A 255 -7.83 21.52 -13.35
N ARG A 256 -7.90 21.00 -12.12
CA ARG A 256 -8.39 21.75 -10.95
C ARG A 256 -7.53 22.98 -10.65
N HIS A 257 -6.22 22.87 -10.81
CA HIS A 257 -5.32 24.00 -10.58
C HIS A 257 -5.55 25.11 -11.61
N LYS A 258 -5.72 24.75 -12.89
CA LYS A 258 -6.02 25.69 -13.96
C LYS A 258 -7.35 26.42 -13.74
N ILE A 259 -8.41 25.70 -13.36
CA ILE A 259 -9.71 26.32 -13.05
C ILE A 259 -9.57 27.32 -11.90
N LYS A 260 -8.97 26.91 -10.78
CA LYS A 260 -8.76 27.81 -9.63
C LYS A 260 -7.93 29.04 -9.97
N SER A 261 -6.93 28.91 -10.84
CA SER A 261 -6.12 30.05 -11.27
C SER A 261 -6.94 31.06 -12.10
N SER A 262 -7.81 30.55 -12.99
CA SER A 262 -8.71 31.38 -13.79
C SER A 262 -9.76 32.07 -12.93
N GLU A 263 -10.33 31.37 -11.94
CA GLU A 263 -11.30 31.95 -10.99
C GLU A 263 -10.66 33.08 -10.18
N LYS A 264 -9.44 32.89 -9.68
CA LYS A 264 -8.71 33.94 -8.96
C LYS A 264 -8.39 35.15 -9.84
N GLU A 265 -8.05 34.93 -11.11
CA GLU A 265 -7.81 36.02 -12.05
C GLU A 265 -9.09 36.80 -12.33
N GLN A 266 -10.21 36.09 -12.53
CA GLN A 266 -11.53 36.69 -12.74
C GLN A 266 -11.96 37.52 -11.51
N GLN A 267 -11.84 36.96 -10.31
CA GLN A 267 -12.14 37.67 -9.06
C GLN A 267 -11.29 38.94 -8.91
N LYS A 268 -10.00 38.88 -9.22
CA LYS A 268 -9.13 40.08 -9.20
C LYS A 268 -9.59 41.15 -10.18
N LYS A 269 -10.04 40.76 -11.39
CA LYS A 269 -10.57 41.70 -12.39
C LYS A 269 -11.88 42.33 -11.93
N GLU A 270 -12.78 41.53 -11.36
CA GLU A 270 -14.05 42.01 -10.81
C GLU A 270 -13.83 42.95 -9.61
N GLU A 271 -12.95 42.59 -8.67
CA GLU A 271 -12.55 43.47 -7.55
C GLU A 271 -11.94 44.78 -8.05
N ALA A 272 -11.06 44.72 -9.07
CA ALA A 272 -10.47 45.92 -9.66
C ALA A 272 -11.52 46.81 -10.33
N ALA A 273 -12.49 46.22 -11.04
CA ALA A 273 -13.59 46.95 -11.66
C ALA A 273 -14.52 47.60 -10.62
N ILE A 274 -14.86 46.88 -9.55
CA ILE A 274 -15.68 47.40 -8.43
C ILE A 274 -14.94 48.54 -7.72
N ARG A 275 -13.63 48.41 -7.47
CA ARG A 275 -12.82 49.49 -6.92
C ARG A 275 -12.85 50.71 -7.84
N LEU A 276 -12.65 50.53 -9.14
CA LEU A 276 -12.70 51.62 -10.12
C LEU A 276 -14.07 52.32 -10.14
N GLN A 277 -15.16 51.56 -10.05
CA GLN A 277 -16.52 52.10 -10.02
C GLN A 277 -16.81 52.88 -8.73
N SER A 278 -16.29 52.43 -7.58
CA SER A 278 -16.45 53.13 -6.30
C SER A 278 -15.70 54.47 -6.21
N LEU A 279 -14.68 54.66 -7.06
CA LEU A 279 -13.86 55.88 -7.10
C LEU A 279 -14.54 57.04 -7.82
N LEU A 280 -15.51 56.76 -8.70
CA LEU A 280 -16.38 57.75 -9.31
C LEU A 280 -17.68 57.77 -8.50
N ASN A 281 -17.80 58.65 -7.50
CA ASN A 281 -19.07 58.83 -6.78
C ASN A 281 -20.14 59.27 -7.81
N PRO A 282 -21.08 58.39 -8.23
CA PRO A 282 -21.98 58.70 -9.33
C PRO A 282 -22.87 59.87 -8.96
N HIS A 283 -23.25 59.95 -7.70
CA HIS A 283 -24.06 61.05 -7.17
C HIS A 283 -23.31 62.38 -7.20
N PHE A 284 -22.02 62.43 -6.84
CA PHE A 284 -21.22 63.65 -7.00
C PHE A 284 -21.12 64.08 -8.47
N THR A 285 -20.89 63.12 -9.37
CA THR A 285 -20.79 63.40 -10.81
C THR A 285 -22.10 63.93 -11.38
N PHE A 286 -23.24 63.30 -11.07
CA PHE A 286 -24.56 63.79 -11.49
C PHE A 286 -24.89 65.16 -10.89
N ASN A 287 -24.53 65.40 -9.62
CA ASN A 287 -24.76 66.69 -8.99
C ASN A 287 -23.94 67.80 -9.62
N ALA A 288 -22.64 67.57 -9.87
CA ALA A 288 -21.77 68.53 -10.53
C ALA A 288 -22.34 68.91 -11.91
N LEU A 289 -22.75 67.92 -12.70
CA LEU A 289 -23.39 68.15 -14.00
C LEU A 289 -24.71 68.92 -13.88
N SER A 290 -25.53 68.62 -12.86
CA SER A 290 -26.79 69.32 -12.61
C SER A 290 -26.59 70.77 -12.16
N SER A 291 -25.56 71.03 -11.35
CA SER A 291 -25.16 72.38 -10.92
C SER A 291 -24.64 73.20 -12.10
N ILE A 292 -23.80 72.62 -12.96
CA ILE A 292 -23.35 73.26 -14.21
C ILE A 292 -24.55 73.58 -15.09
N GLN A 293 -25.49 72.65 -15.25
CA GLN A 293 -26.72 72.88 -16.01
C GLN A 293 -27.58 74.01 -15.40
N GLY A 294 -27.69 74.07 -14.07
CA GLY A 294 -28.42 75.14 -13.38
C GLY A 294 -27.79 76.53 -13.58
N LEU A 295 -26.46 76.63 -13.50
CA LEU A 295 -25.72 77.86 -13.75
C LEU A 295 -25.87 78.31 -15.22
N MET A 296 -25.80 77.36 -16.17
CA MET A 296 -26.06 77.67 -17.58
C MET A 296 -27.49 78.15 -17.83
N ASN A 297 -28.49 77.53 -17.18
CA ASN A 297 -29.90 77.93 -17.32
C ASN A 297 -30.23 79.29 -16.67
N THR A 298 -29.34 79.82 -15.84
CA THR A 298 -29.50 81.12 -15.16
C THR A 298 -28.59 82.20 -15.74
N ASP A 299 -28.03 81.98 -16.94
CA ASP A 299 -27.09 82.87 -17.65
C ASP A 299 -25.79 83.18 -16.88
N ARG A 300 -25.43 82.36 -15.88
CA ARG A 300 -24.18 82.47 -15.10
C ARG A 300 -23.07 81.64 -15.75
N ILE A 301 -22.79 81.92 -17.02
CA ILE A 301 -21.91 81.11 -17.88
C ILE A 301 -20.46 81.09 -17.38
N GLU A 302 -19.95 82.21 -16.87
CA GLU A 302 -18.58 82.30 -16.33
C GLU A 302 -18.40 81.37 -15.12
N GLU A 303 -19.33 81.40 -14.17
CA GLU A 303 -19.32 80.53 -13.00
C GLU A 303 -19.51 79.05 -13.37
N ALA A 304 -20.31 78.75 -14.40
CA ALA A 304 -20.45 77.40 -14.93
C ALA A 304 -19.12 76.85 -15.49
N ASN A 305 -18.35 77.70 -16.18
CA ASN A 305 -17.06 77.33 -16.74
C ASN A 305 -15.99 77.13 -15.65
N GLU A 306 -15.95 78.01 -14.65
CA GLU A 306 -15.08 77.85 -13.48
C GLU A 306 -15.37 76.53 -12.75
N TYR A 307 -16.66 76.26 -12.47
CA TYR A 307 -17.08 75.01 -11.85
C TYR A 307 -16.66 73.78 -12.67
N LEU A 308 -16.84 73.82 -14.00
CA LEU A 308 -16.47 72.71 -14.89
C LEU A 308 -14.95 72.47 -14.89
N GLN A 309 -14.15 73.54 -14.90
CA GLN A 309 -12.68 73.44 -14.87
C GLN A 309 -12.19 72.84 -13.56
N GLU A 310 -12.73 73.30 -12.43
CA GLU A 310 -12.39 72.78 -11.10
C GLU A 310 -12.85 71.33 -10.92
N PHE A 311 -14.07 71.00 -11.35
CA PHE A 311 -14.59 69.64 -11.34
C PHE A 311 -13.73 68.69 -12.17
N GLY A 312 -13.34 69.09 -13.39
CA GLY A 312 -12.43 68.31 -14.23
C GLY A 312 -11.04 68.12 -13.61
N SER A 313 -10.53 69.14 -12.91
CA SER A 313 -9.26 69.08 -12.17
C SER A 313 -9.35 68.09 -11.00
N LEU A 314 -10.43 68.16 -10.22
CA LEU A 314 -10.69 67.24 -9.11
C LEU A 314 -10.77 65.79 -9.61
N LEU A 315 -11.54 65.52 -10.66
CA LEU A 315 -11.66 64.17 -11.24
C LEU A 315 -10.31 63.60 -11.69
N ARG A 316 -9.48 64.39 -12.38
CA ARG A 316 -8.15 63.95 -12.82
C ARG A 316 -7.24 63.61 -11.64
N LYS A 317 -7.24 64.43 -10.58
CA LYS A 317 -6.44 64.20 -9.37
C LYS A 317 -6.91 62.95 -8.62
N THR A 318 -8.21 62.78 -8.42
CA THR A 318 -8.80 61.60 -7.78
C THR A 318 -8.45 60.33 -8.56
N LEU A 319 -8.60 60.32 -9.89
CA LEU A 319 -8.25 59.17 -10.72
C LEU A 319 -6.75 58.83 -10.67
N ALA A 320 -5.87 59.84 -10.75
CA ALA A 320 -4.42 59.64 -10.69
C ALA A 320 -3.95 59.08 -9.34
N LYS A 321 -4.59 59.49 -8.24
CA LYS A 321 -4.19 59.11 -6.87
C LYS A 321 -4.88 57.86 -6.34
N SER A 322 -6.00 57.47 -6.93
CA SER A 322 -6.78 56.30 -6.53
C SER A 322 -6.05 54.95 -6.64
N GLN A 323 -4.95 54.87 -7.39
CA GLN A 323 -4.12 53.67 -7.49
C GLN A 323 -3.20 53.47 -6.27
N GLN A 324 -3.01 54.51 -5.44
CA GLN A 324 -2.17 54.46 -4.25
C GLN A 324 -3.03 54.17 -3.02
N VAL A 325 -2.63 53.15 -2.23
CA VAL A 325 -3.35 52.77 -0.99
C VAL A 325 -3.22 53.85 0.09
N PHE A 326 -2.10 54.56 0.10
CA PHE A 326 -1.79 55.65 1.02
C PHE A 326 -1.31 56.88 0.25
N ASN A 327 -1.59 58.08 0.77
CA ASN A 327 -1.02 59.34 0.29
C ASN A 327 -0.58 60.22 1.48
N ASN A 328 0.05 61.34 1.18
CA ASN A 328 0.42 62.35 2.16
C ASN A 328 -0.78 63.25 2.50
N LEU A 329 -0.94 63.60 3.79
CA LEU A 329 -2.07 64.39 4.28
C LEU A 329 -2.25 65.72 3.53
N ASP A 330 -1.17 66.33 3.06
CA ASP A 330 -1.23 67.53 2.22
C ASP A 330 -2.03 67.31 0.92
N GLN A 331 -1.82 66.19 0.23
CA GLN A 331 -2.52 65.80 -0.99
C GLN A 331 -3.99 65.47 -0.72
N GLU A 332 -4.28 64.78 0.38
CA GLU A 332 -5.67 64.52 0.78
C GLU A 332 -6.40 65.85 1.07
N LEU A 333 -5.79 66.75 1.84
CA LEU A 333 -6.38 68.06 2.16
C LEU A 333 -6.54 68.92 0.91
N GLU A 334 -5.62 68.87 -0.04
CA GLU A 334 -5.75 69.57 -1.32
C GLU A 334 -6.99 69.09 -2.11
N MET A 335 -7.17 67.76 -2.21
CA MET A 335 -8.37 67.18 -2.84
C MET A 335 -9.64 67.58 -2.09
N MET A 336 -9.61 67.57 -0.75
CA MET A 336 -10.76 67.94 0.07
C MET A 336 -11.10 69.43 -0.06
N ARG A 337 -10.11 70.33 -0.15
CA ARG A 337 -10.35 71.76 -0.43
C ARG A 337 -11.11 71.95 -1.75
N MET A 338 -10.65 71.28 -2.81
CA MET A 338 -11.31 71.35 -4.12
C MET A 338 -12.74 70.81 -4.06
N TYR A 339 -12.95 69.69 -3.38
CA TYR A 339 -14.29 69.10 -3.19
C TYR A 339 -15.22 70.00 -2.37
N ILE A 340 -14.77 70.49 -1.22
CA ILE A 340 -15.55 71.35 -0.33
C ILE A 340 -15.89 72.66 -1.03
N HIS A 341 -14.96 73.24 -1.79
CA HIS A 341 -15.19 74.47 -2.55
C HIS A 341 -16.33 74.28 -3.57
N LEU A 342 -16.29 73.20 -4.37
CA LEU A 342 -17.35 72.88 -5.33
C LEU A 342 -18.73 72.67 -4.68
N GLU A 343 -18.77 72.01 -3.52
CA GLU A 343 -20.03 71.83 -2.78
C GLU A 343 -20.48 73.11 -2.07
N ALA A 344 -19.56 73.98 -1.64
CA ALA A 344 -19.87 75.28 -1.05
C ALA A 344 -20.52 76.23 -2.06
N LEU A 345 -20.07 76.20 -3.33
CA LEU A 345 -20.73 76.93 -4.42
C LEU A 345 -22.19 76.49 -4.62
N ARG A 346 -22.51 75.23 -4.29
CA ARG A 346 -23.85 74.65 -4.47
C ARG A 346 -24.77 74.87 -3.27
N PHE A 347 -24.30 74.59 -2.06
CA PHE A 347 -25.10 74.64 -0.84
C PHE A 347 -24.96 75.95 -0.04
N ASN A 348 -24.06 76.84 -0.48
CA ASN A 348 -23.84 78.17 0.08
C ASN A 348 -23.49 78.16 1.58
N PHE A 349 -22.47 77.40 1.99
CA PHE A 349 -21.97 77.35 3.36
C PHE A 349 -20.53 77.91 3.46
N SER A 350 -20.11 78.30 4.67
CA SER A 350 -18.72 78.71 4.91
C SER A 350 -17.90 77.55 5.46
N TRP A 351 -16.61 77.51 5.11
CA TRP A 351 -15.70 76.47 5.57
C TRP A 351 -14.32 77.00 5.89
N ASP A 352 -13.60 76.30 6.77
CA ASP A 352 -12.20 76.57 7.07
C ASP A 352 -11.43 75.27 7.39
N ILE A 353 -10.11 75.31 7.19
CA ILE A 353 -9.19 74.22 7.51
C ILE A 353 -8.04 74.78 8.35
N GLU A 354 -8.06 74.45 9.64
CA GLU A 354 -7.05 74.81 10.61
C GLU A 354 -5.95 73.75 10.70
N LEU A 355 -4.71 74.16 10.47
CA LEU A 355 -3.52 73.32 10.60
C LEU A 355 -2.68 73.79 11.78
N SER A 356 -2.32 72.87 12.69
CA SER A 356 -1.32 73.17 13.71
C SER A 356 0.01 73.55 13.07
N LYS A 357 0.66 74.60 13.58
CA LYS A 357 1.98 75.06 13.09
C LYS A 357 3.09 74.02 13.22
N THR A 358 2.94 73.08 14.15
CA THR A 358 3.90 71.99 14.40
C THR A 358 3.71 70.80 13.45
N LEU A 359 2.63 70.80 12.66
CA LEU A 359 2.26 69.68 11.80
C LEU A 359 2.90 69.80 10.41
N HIS A 360 3.85 68.92 10.11
CA HIS A 360 4.38 68.76 8.76
C HIS A 360 3.49 67.81 7.97
N THR A 361 2.44 68.34 7.33
CA THR A 361 1.42 67.56 6.59
C THR A 361 2.01 66.69 5.48
N SER A 362 3.15 67.09 4.91
CA SER A 362 3.86 66.32 3.88
C SER A 362 4.55 65.07 4.43
N ASP A 363 4.77 64.96 5.74
CA ASP A 363 5.40 63.78 6.37
C ASP A 363 4.37 62.78 6.91
N ILE A 364 3.09 63.17 6.94
CA ILE A 364 2.02 62.36 7.49
C ILE A 364 1.38 61.55 6.37
N VAL A 365 1.45 60.23 6.49
CA VAL A 365 0.87 59.29 5.53
C VAL A 365 -0.49 58.80 6.03
N ILE A 366 -1.54 59.04 5.26
CA ILE A 366 -2.90 58.58 5.55
C ILE A 366 -3.48 57.75 4.39
N PRO A 367 -4.47 56.89 4.65
CA PRO A 367 -5.16 56.18 3.58
C PRO A 367 -5.85 57.14 2.62
N THR A 368 -5.65 56.93 1.32
CA THR A 368 -6.19 57.80 0.26
C THR A 368 -7.72 57.87 0.31
N LEU A 369 -8.34 59.05 0.20
CA LEU A 369 -9.82 59.23 0.24
C LEU A 369 -10.46 58.75 1.55
N LEU A 370 -9.75 58.82 2.67
CA LEU A 370 -10.33 58.51 3.98
C LEU A 370 -11.21 59.64 4.52
N LEU A 371 -10.87 60.90 4.21
CA LEU A 371 -11.61 62.06 4.71
C LEU A 371 -12.89 62.33 3.92
N GLN A 372 -12.89 61.94 2.64
CA GLN A 372 -13.97 62.22 1.71
C GLN A 372 -15.35 61.79 2.21
N PRO A 373 -15.57 60.56 2.72
CA PRO A 373 -16.90 60.14 3.17
C PRO A 373 -17.40 60.94 4.37
N LEU A 374 -16.51 61.33 5.28
CA LEU A 374 -16.86 62.10 6.47
C LEU A 374 -17.28 63.53 6.09
N ILE A 375 -16.50 64.16 5.20
CA ILE A 375 -16.80 65.50 4.66
C ILE A 375 -18.08 65.48 3.81
N GLU A 376 -18.28 64.43 3.01
CA GLU A 376 -19.48 64.24 2.20
C GLU A 376 -20.74 64.14 3.08
N ASN A 377 -20.67 63.40 4.19
CA ASN A 377 -21.78 63.30 5.14
C ASN A 377 -22.05 64.64 5.84
N ALA A 378 -21.00 65.31 6.32
CA ALA A 378 -21.11 66.62 6.95
C ALA A 378 -21.82 67.63 6.01
N ILE A 379 -21.42 67.70 4.74
CA ILE A 379 -22.01 68.63 3.77
C ILE A 379 -23.45 68.22 3.41
N LYS A 380 -23.67 66.97 2.98
CA LYS A 380 -24.97 66.55 2.44
C LYS A 380 -26.05 66.48 3.52
N HIS A 381 -25.72 65.95 4.68
CA HIS A 381 -26.69 65.69 5.72
C HIS A 381 -26.64 66.72 6.83
N GLY A 382 -25.46 67.25 7.17
CA GLY A 382 -25.32 68.33 8.15
C GLY A 382 -25.68 69.70 7.59
N LEU A 383 -25.22 70.04 6.39
CA LEU A 383 -25.26 71.43 5.88
C LEU A 383 -26.32 71.72 4.82
N SER A 384 -26.83 70.73 4.07
CA SER A 384 -27.64 70.98 2.85
C SER A 384 -28.97 71.73 3.05
N GLY A 385 -29.41 71.94 4.30
CA GLY A 385 -30.59 72.75 4.65
C GLY A 385 -30.29 74.05 5.42
N LEU A 386 -29.01 74.34 5.73
CA LEU A 386 -28.63 75.47 6.59
C LEU A 386 -28.27 76.74 5.80
N GLY A 387 -27.98 76.62 4.50
CA GLY A 387 -27.56 77.74 3.66
C GLY A 387 -26.37 78.49 4.25
N ASP A 388 -26.46 79.82 4.28
CA ASP A 388 -25.41 80.74 4.76
C ASP A 388 -25.05 80.57 6.24
N LYS A 389 -25.91 79.89 7.02
CA LYS A 389 -25.64 79.52 8.42
C LYS A 389 -24.81 78.25 8.55
N GLY A 390 -24.62 77.49 7.47
CA GLY A 390 -23.79 76.30 7.45
C GLY A 390 -22.32 76.63 7.70
N ARG A 391 -21.67 75.84 8.56
CA ARG A 391 -20.26 75.96 8.91
C ARG A 391 -19.60 74.58 8.93
N LEU A 392 -18.55 74.42 8.14
CA LEU A 392 -17.66 73.25 8.15
C LEU A 392 -16.27 73.67 8.65
N LEU A 393 -15.74 72.97 9.64
CA LEU A 393 -14.40 73.22 10.16
C LEU A 393 -13.60 71.92 10.19
N ILE A 394 -12.43 71.91 9.55
CA ILE A 394 -11.49 70.78 9.62
C ILE A 394 -10.29 71.21 10.43
N ILE A 395 -9.96 70.47 11.49
CA ILE A 395 -8.83 70.76 12.37
C ILE A 395 -7.84 69.60 12.30
N CYS A 396 -6.60 69.88 11.96
CA CYS A 396 -5.51 68.91 11.96
C CYS A 396 -4.46 69.31 13.01
N ARG A 397 -4.26 68.47 14.03
CA ARG A 397 -3.35 68.75 15.15
C ARG A 397 -2.72 67.49 15.72
N GLU A 398 -1.63 67.63 16.46
CA GLU A 398 -1.10 66.53 17.29
C GLU A 398 -2.14 66.11 18.35
N GLY A 399 -2.15 64.81 18.66
CA GLY A 399 -3.01 64.25 19.69
C GLY A 399 -2.42 64.41 21.09
N GLU A 400 -3.24 64.09 22.10
CA GLU A 400 -2.84 64.24 23.51
C GLU A 400 -1.78 63.23 23.96
N LYS A 401 -1.62 62.13 23.22
CA LYS A 401 -0.60 61.10 23.45
C LYS A 401 0.58 61.33 22.51
N LYS A 402 1.78 60.97 22.98
CA LYS A 402 2.99 61.00 22.16
C LYS A 402 2.79 60.17 20.89
N ASP A 403 3.29 60.70 19.77
CA ASP A 403 3.25 60.05 18.44
C ASP A 403 1.82 59.79 17.94
N THR A 404 0.86 60.62 18.34
CA THR A 404 -0.50 60.59 17.80
C THR A 404 -0.86 61.89 17.09
N PHE A 405 -1.70 61.79 16.07
CA PHE A 405 -2.22 62.91 15.31
C PHE A 405 -3.74 62.77 15.16
N VAL A 406 -4.45 63.89 15.16
CA VAL A 406 -5.91 63.94 15.15
C VAL A 406 -6.41 64.83 14.02
N ILE A 407 -7.39 64.33 13.27
CA ILE A 407 -8.20 65.10 12.33
C ILE A 407 -9.61 65.18 12.89
N ILE A 408 -10.11 66.40 13.04
CA ILE A 408 -11.48 66.67 13.49
C ILE A 408 -12.22 67.31 12.33
N ILE A 409 -13.35 66.72 11.93
CA ILE A 409 -14.28 67.29 10.96
C ILE A 409 -15.53 67.68 11.74
N LYS A 410 -15.78 68.98 11.84
CA LYS A 410 -16.86 69.57 12.61
C LYS A 410 -17.83 70.30 11.71
N ASP A 411 -19.11 69.99 11.84
CA ASP A 411 -20.19 70.77 11.26
C ASP A 411 -21.21 71.19 12.31
N ASN A 412 -21.96 72.26 12.02
CA ASN A 412 -23.00 72.77 12.91
C ASN A 412 -24.40 72.20 12.61
N GLY A 413 -24.48 71.11 11.84
CA GLY A 413 -25.70 70.36 11.59
C GLY A 413 -25.73 69.02 12.34
N THR A 414 -26.84 68.29 12.23
CA THR A 414 -27.00 66.96 12.82
C THR A 414 -27.28 65.93 11.74
N TRP A 415 -26.40 64.94 11.61
CA TRP A 415 -26.56 63.87 10.61
C TRP A 415 -26.44 62.45 11.16
N LEU A 416 -26.25 62.28 12.47
CA LEU A 416 -26.18 60.98 13.16
C LEU A 416 -27.50 60.55 13.84
N ASP A 417 -28.60 61.31 13.68
CA ASP A 417 -29.83 61.18 14.49
C ASP A 417 -30.73 59.94 14.22
N LYS A 418 -30.31 58.92 13.45
CA LYS A 418 -31.13 57.72 13.20
C LYS A 418 -30.32 56.44 13.02
N LYS A 419 -29.95 55.79 14.14
CA LYS A 419 -29.29 54.47 14.25
C LYS A 419 -27.99 54.33 13.42
N PRO A 420 -26.98 53.56 13.89
CA PRO A 420 -25.70 53.44 13.19
C PRO A 420 -25.74 52.76 11.80
N ASP A 421 -26.93 52.37 11.32
CA ASP A 421 -27.12 51.56 10.09
C ASP A 421 -27.56 52.36 8.85
N SER A 422 -27.69 53.69 8.92
CA SER A 422 -28.41 54.45 7.88
C SER A 422 -27.56 55.15 6.80
N GLY A 423 -26.25 54.88 6.73
CA GLY A 423 -25.41 55.39 5.64
C GLY A 423 -24.40 54.37 5.14
N TYR A 424 -24.63 53.83 3.93
CA TYR A 424 -23.73 52.89 3.23
C TYR A 424 -22.26 53.37 3.17
N GLY A 425 -22.03 54.69 3.20
CA GLY A 425 -20.69 55.28 3.17
C GLY A 425 -19.92 55.25 4.49
N LEU A 426 -20.60 55.37 5.65
CA LEU A 426 -19.95 55.40 6.97
C LEU A 426 -19.59 53.99 7.45
N SER A 427 -20.47 53.02 7.20
CA SER A 427 -20.19 51.61 7.47
C SER A 427 -18.99 51.12 6.65
N LEU A 428 -18.92 51.49 5.37
CA LEU A 428 -17.78 51.18 4.50
C LEU A 428 -16.49 51.87 4.98
N THR A 429 -16.59 53.11 5.49
CA THR A 429 -15.44 53.83 6.06
C THR A 429 -14.91 53.13 7.31
N ALA A 430 -15.81 52.68 8.21
CA ALA A 430 -15.44 51.92 9.39
C ALA A 430 -14.82 50.55 9.04
N GLU A 431 -15.40 49.81 8.09
CA GLU A 431 -14.85 48.53 7.60
C GLU A 431 -13.47 48.72 6.95
N ARG A 432 -13.29 49.82 6.22
CA ARG A 432 -12.02 50.20 5.61
C ARG A 432 -10.95 50.50 6.66
N ILE A 433 -11.29 51.25 7.71
CA ILE A 433 -10.40 51.50 8.86
C ILE A 433 -9.99 50.18 9.53
N LEU A 434 -10.95 49.28 9.80
CA LEU A 434 -10.65 47.97 10.38
C LEU A 434 -9.71 47.13 9.51
N THR A 435 -9.89 47.18 8.19
CA THR A 435 -9.01 46.47 7.24
C THR A 435 -7.61 47.05 7.22
N ILE A 436 -7.48 48.37 7.28
CA ILE A 436 -6.18 49.05 7.30
C ILE A 436 -5.43 48.76 8.60
N ASN A 437 -6.12 48.78 9.75
CA ASN A 437 -5.52 48.46 11.05
C ASN A 437 -4.99 47.01 11.10
N LYS A 438 -5.61 46.07 10.38
CA LYS A 438 -5.09 44.69 10.23
C LYS A 438 -3.84 44.60 9.35
N LEU A 439 -3.68 45.52 8.40
CA LEU A 439 -2.54 45.53 7.48
C LEU A 439 -1.33 46.28 8.05
N LYS A 440 -1.56 47.22 8.97
CA LYS A 440 -0.53 47.99 9.68
C LYS A 440 -0.82 48.02 11.17
N GLU A 441 -0.30 47.05 11.90
CA GLU A 441 -0.48 46.94 13.35
C GLU A 441 0.15 48.12 14.12
N GLU A 442 1.16 48.79 13.54
CA GLU A 442 1.84 49.95 14.14
C GLU A 442 1.08 51.27 13.93
N GLN A 443 0.16 51.35 12.96
CA GLN A 443 -0.57 52.59 12.63
C GLN A 443 -2.09 52.44 12.80
N ALA A 444 -2.54 52.31 14.05
CA ALA A 444 -3.95 52.15 14.35
C ALA A 444 -4.75 53.45 14.16
N ILE A 445 -5.82 53.38 13.38
CA ILE A 445 -6.77 54.48 13.17
C ILE A 445 -8.03 54.21 13.98
N VAL A 446 -8.46 55.20 14.76
CA VAL A 446 -9.72 55.18 15.53
C VAL A 446 -10.63 56.29 15.01
N LEU A 447 -11.90 55.96 14.76
CA LEU A 447 -12.94 56.91 14.36
C LEU A 447 -13.99 57.01 15.46
N ASP A 448 -14.12 58.20 16.04
CA ASP A 448 -15.10 58.53 17.07
C ASP A 448 -16.03 59.65 16.59
N PHE A 449 -17.22 59.74 17.19
CA PHE A 449 -18.19 60.79 16.91
C PHE A 449 -18.64 61.49 18.19
N ASN A 450 -18.77 62.82 18.14
CA ASN A 450 -19.31 63.64 19.22
C ASN A 450 -20.49 64.49 18.71
N ILE A 451 -21.59 64.51 19.49
CA ILE A 451 -22.86 65.15 19.14
C ILE A 451 -23.28 66.05 20.30
N GLN A 452 -22.74 67.27 20.36
CA GLN A 452 -23.05 68.23 21.44
C GLN A 452 -23.65 69.55 20.92
N SER A 453 -23.23 70.04 19.76
CA SER A 453 -23.73 71.30 19.15
C SER A 453 -23.50 71.28 17.64
N GLY A 454 -23.90 70.18 17.02
CA GLY A 454 -23.50 69.79 15.67
C GLY A 454 -22.96 68.37 15.66
N THR A 455 -22.24 68.00 14.60
CA THR A 455 -21.58 66.70 14.48
C THR A 455 -20.07 66.87 14.36
N GLU A 456 -19.31 66.16 15.19
CA GLU A 456 -17.86 66.11 15.14
C GLU A 456 -17.42 64.68 14.85
N ALA A 457 -16.74 64.45 13.73
CA ALA A 457 -16.05 63.20 13.43
C ALA A 457 -14.56 63.35 13.77
N ILE A 458 -14.04 62.47 14.63
CA ILE A 458 -12.69 62.54 15.16
C ILE A 458 -11.92 61.30 14.68
N LEU A 459 -10.93 61.50 13.82
CA LEU A 459 -9.98 60.47 13.41
C LEU A 459 -8.70 60.62 14.21
N THR A 460 -8.37 59.61 15.02
CA THR A 460 -7.10 59.53 15.75
C THR A 460 -6.20 58.52 15.08
N PHE A 461 -5.00 58.96 14.69
CA PHE A 461 -3.95 58.13 14.13
C PHE A 461 -2.89 57.90 15.20
N HIS A 462 -2.70 56.65 15.59
CA HIS A 462 -1.57 56.20 16.38
C HIS A 462 -0.43 55.89 15.42
N ASN A 463 0.77 56.41 15.68
CA ASN A 463 1.94 56.23 14.82
C ASN A 463 3.05 55.45 15.53
#